data_AF-A0A6L9JHI0-F1
#
_entry.id   AF-A0A6L9JHI0-F1
#
_cell.length_a   1.000
_cell.length_b   1.000
_cell.length_c   1.000
_cell.angle_alpha   90.00
_cell.angle_beta   90.00
_cell.angle_gamma   90.00
#
_symmetry.space_group_name_H-M   'P 1'
#
loop_
_entity.id
_entity.type
_entity.pdbx_description
1 polymer ?
#
loop_
_entity_poly.entity_id
_entity_poly.type
_entity_poly.pdbx_seq_one_letter_code
_entity_poly.pdbx_strand_id
1 'polypeptide(L)'
;SRQVKDWAYVMNIELHYLPPYSPNLNPIERLWKVMNEQVRNNPYFASTALFRQAIHRFFTEILPELAGNLSCRINDNFQVMNPASSS
;
A
#
# COMPACT_ATOMS: atom_id res chain seq x y z
N SER A 1 -17.36 4.20 9.34
CA SER A 1 -18.05 3.68 10.53
C SER A 1 -17.89 4.66 11.68
N ARG A 2 -18.95 4.97 12.44
CA ARG A 2 -18.90 5.86 13.62
C ARG A 2 -17.88 5.34 14.65
N GLN A 3 -17.92 4.04 14.93
CA GLN A 3 -17.02 3.37 15.87
C GLN A 3 -15.53 3.56 15.53
N VAL A 4 -15.16 3.49 14.25
CA VAL A 4 -13.76 3.67 13.83
C VAL A 4 -13.28 5.11 14.08
N LYS A 5 -14.16 6.10 13.85
CA LYS A 5 -13.82 7.52 14.10
C LYS A 5 -13.69 7.80 15.60
N ASP A 6 -14.59 7.25 16.40
CA ASP A 6 -14.57 7.40 17.87
C ASP A 6 -13.27 6.81 18.45
N TRP A 7 -12.87 5.62 17.99
CA TRP A 7 -11.60 5.01 18.40
C TRP A 7 -10.37 5.79 17.94
N ALA A 8 -10.36 6.29 16.70
CA ALA A 8 -9.25 7.12 16.22
C ALA A 8 -9.08 8.38 17.08
N TYR A 9 -10.19 9.01 17.49
CA TYR A 9 -10.16 10.16 18.41
C TYR A 9 -9.56 9.79 19.77
N VAL A 10 -10.00 8.69 20.39
CA VAL A 10 -9.46 8.22 21.69
C VAL A 10 -7.97 7.89 21.61
N MET A 11 -7.52 7.33 20.48
CA MET A 11 -6.13 6.95 20.25
C MET A 11 -5.26 8.12 19.76
N ASN A 12 -5.81 9.33 19.64
CA ASN A 12 -5.14 10.51 19.10
C ASN A 12 -4.54 10.29 17.69
N ILE A 13 -5.30 9.63 16.82
CA ILE A 13 -4.95 9.35 15.42
C ILE A 13 -5.72 10.33 14.52
N GLU A 14 -4.99 11.11 13.73
CA GLU A 14 -5.58 11.98 12.71
C GLU A 14 -6.00 11.16 11.47
N LEU A 15 -7.24 11.33 11.02
CA LEU A 15 -7.77 10.65 9.84
C LEU A 15 -7.67 11.55 8.60
N HIS A 16 -6.76 11.22 7.69
CA HIS A 16 -6.68 11.87 6.38
C HIS A 16 -7.65 11.21 5.40
N TYR A 17 -8.60 11.98 4.87
CA TYR A 17 -9.56 11.51 3.87
C TYR A 17 -9.05 11.77 2.46
N LEU A 18 -9.03 10.73 1.64
CA LEU A 18 -8.70 10.82 0.22
C LEU A 18 -9.96 11.07 -0.61
N PRO A 19 -9.85 11.79 -1.74
CA PRO A 19 -10.95 11.88 -2.69
C PRO A 19 -11.35 10.50 -3.23
N PRO A 20 -12.65 10.31 -3.57
CA PRO A 20 -13.12 9.06 -4.17
C PRO A 20 -12.29 8.65 -5.39
N TYR A 21 -12.12 7.34 -5.59
CA TYR A 21 -11.46 6.75 -6.76
C TYR A 21 -10.04 7.28 -7.04
N SER A 22 -9.30 7.69 -6.00
CA SER A 22 -7.94 8.23 -6.14
C SER A 22 -6.87 7.29 -5.54
N PRO A 23 -6.73 6.05 -6.05
CA PRO A 23 -5.77 5.09 -5.53
C PRO A 23 -4.31 5.56 -5.73
N ASN A 24 -4.07 6.43 -6.72
CA ASN A 24 -2.78 7.06 -6.95
C ASN A 24 -2.31 7.88 -5.74
N LEU A 25 -3.23 8.42 -4.94
CA LEU A 25 -2.95 9.23 -3.74
C LEU A 25 -2.77 8.38 -2.47
N ASN A 26 -2.94 7.06 -2.55
CA ASN A 26 -2.84 6.17 -1.39
C ASN A 26 -1.49 5.44 -1.39
N PRO A 27 -0.53 5.80 -0.51
CA PRO A 27 0.80 5.18 -0.48
C PRO A 27 0.77 3.65 -0.30
N ILE A 28 -0.26 3.11 0.37
CA ILE A 28 -0.38 1.65 0.57
C ILE A 28 -0.51 0.89 -0.75
N GLU A 29 -1.13 1.49 -1.78
CA GLU A 29 -1.29 0.88 -3.10
C GLU A 29 0.08 0.69 -3.77
N ARG A 30 1.00 1.64 -3.56
CA ARG A 30 2.38 1.54 -4.06
C ARG A 30 3.14 0.43 -3.34
N LEU A 31 2.94 0.29 -2.03
CA LEU A 31 3.53 -0.80 -1.25
C LEU A 31 3.00 -2.17 -1.73
N TRP A 32 1.69 -2.29 -1.95
CA TRP A 32 1.10 -3.50 -2.50
C TRP A 32 1.62 -3.86 -3.88
N LYS A 33 1.88 -2.86 -4.74
CA LYS A 33 2.52 -3.09 -6.03
C LYS A 33 3.91 -3.71 -5.87
N VAL A 34 4.73 -3.16 -4.97
CA VAL A 34 6.07 -3.73 -4.66
C VAL A 34 5.96 -5.14 -4.11
N MET A 35 5.08 -5.37 -3.14
CA MET A 35 4.83 -6.70 -2.57
C MET A 35 4.43 -7.70 -3.66
N ASN A 36 3.54 -7.30 -4.57
CA ASN A 36 3.13 -8.15 -5.66
C ASN A 36 4.31 -8.48 -6.59
N GLU A 37 5.12 -7.50 -6.97
CA GLU A 37 6.32 -7.71 -7.80
C GLU A 37 7.33 -8.65 -7.15
N GLN A 38 7.55 -8.55 -5.84
CA GLN A 38 8.56 -9.34 -5.13
C GLN A 38 8.08 -10.75 -4.76
N VAL A 39 6.80 -10.91 -4.39
CA VAL A 39 6.34 -12.12 -3.71
C VAL A 39 5.18 -12.81 -4.41
N ARG A 40 4.33 -12.10 -5.15
CA ARG A 40 3.10 -12.69 -5.72
C ARG A 40 3.17 -12.91 -7.24
N ASN A 41 3.89 -12.07 -7.97
CA ASN A 41 4.00 -12.18 -9.41
C ASN A 41 4.92 -13.35 -9.75
N ASN A 42 4.39 -14.36 -10.45
CA ASN A 42 5.07 -15.57 -10.94
C ASN A 42 5.21 -16.81 -10.02
N PRO A 43 5.06 -16.78 -8.68
CA PRO A 43 4.99 -18.01 -7.88
C PRO A 43 3.55 -18.50 -7.65
N TYR A 44 3.37 -19.82 -7.73
CA TYR A 44 2.15 -20.50 -7.28
C TYR A 44 2.28 -20.92 -5.82
N PHE A 45 1.25 -20.67 -5.02
CA PHE A 45 1.18 -21.11 -3.63
C PHE A 45 0.23 -22.30 -3.50
N ALA A 46 0.76 -23.46 -3.13
CA ALA A 46 -0.03 -24.68 -2.96
C ALA A 46 -0.96 -24.64 -1.73
N SER A 47 -0.75 -23.71 -0.80
CA SER A 47 -1.59 -23.55 0.38
C SER A 47 -1.65 -22.09 0.86
N THR A 48 -2.71 -21.78 1.60
CA THR A 48 -2.87 -20.47 2.26
C THR A 48 -1.78 -20.21 3.30
N ALA A 49 -1.24 -21.25 3.93
CA ALA A 49 -0.14 -21.14 4.89
C ALA A 49 1.14 -20.66 4.21
N LEU A 50 1.50 -21.23 3.05
CA LEU A 50 2.67 -20.80 2.28
C LEU A 50 2.51 -19.37 1.77
N PHE A 51 1.32 -19.01 1.30
CA PHE A 51 1.02 -17.63 0.92
C PHE A 51 1.21 -16.66 2.09
N ARG A 52 0.66 -16.96 3.27
CA ARG A 52 0.83 -16.12 4.47
C ARG A 52 2.29 -16.02 4.90
N GLN A 53 3.04 -17.10 4.84
CA GLN A 53 4.47 -17.11 5.18
C GLN A 53 5.26 -16.21 4.22
N ALA A 54 4.99 -16.27 2.92
CA ALA A 54 5.66 -15.44 1.94
C ALA A 54 5.35 -13.95 2.13
N ILE A 55 4.10 -13.61 2.44
CA ILE A 55 3.70 -12.23 2.79
C ILE A 55 4.35 -11.78 4.09
N HIS A 56 4.43 -12.63 5.11
CA HIS A 56 5.12 -12.29 6.36
C HIS A 56 6.60 -12.01 6.11
N ARG A 57 7.27 -12.89 5.34
CA ARG A 57 8.67 -12.73 4.94
C ARG A 57 8.89 -11.42 4.18
N PHE A 58 7.95 -11.01 3.34
CA PHE A 58 8.02 -9.71 2.68
C PHE A 58 8.19 -8.57 3.68
N PHE A 59 7.34 -8.50 4.71
CA PHE A 59 7.38 -7.41 5.68
C PHE A 59 8.59 -7.49 6.63
N THR A 60 9.09 -8.68 6.95
CA THR A 60 10.17 -8.85 7.93
C THR A 60 11.58 -8.81 7.34
N GLU A 61 11.76 -9.27 6.10
CA GLU A 61 13.09 -9.43 5.49
C GLU A 61 13.24 -8.54 4.24
N ILE A 62 12.35 -8.72 3.26
CA ILE A 62 12.50 -8.10 1.93
C ILE A 62 12.28 -6.59 1.99
N LEU A 63 11.26 -6.13 2.74
CA LEU A 63 10.91 -4.73 2.83
C LEU A 63 12.03 -3.89 3.48
N PRO A 64 12.64 -4.28 4.62
CA PRO A 64 13.81 -3.61 5.17
C PRO A 64 15.02 -3.55 4.22
N GLU A 65 15.32 -4.64 3.50
CA GLU A 65 16.43 -4.68 2.52
C GLU A 65 16.20 -3.70 1.37
N LEU A 66 14.96 -3.57 0.91
CA LEU A 66 14.59 -2.65 -0.16
C LEU A 66 14.39 -1.20 0.32
N ALA A 67 14.29 -0.96 1.63
CA ALA A 67 13.86 0.32 2.21
C ALA A 67 14.64 1.52 1.65
N GLY A 68 15.97 1.38 1.49
CA GLY A 68 16.82 2.43 0.92
C GLY A 68 16.36 2.88 -0.48
N ASN A 69 15.97 1.92 -1.33
CA ASN A 69 15.50 2.18 -2.70
C ASN A 69 14.01 2.55 -2.76
N LEU A 70 13.23 2.17 -1.74
CA LEU A 70 11.78 2.42 -1.70
C LEU A 70 11.45 3.88 -1.42
N SER A 71 12.33 4.65 -0.78
CA SER A 71 12.16 6.09 -0.54
C SER A 71 11.85 6.88 -1.83
N CYS A 72 12.42 6.47 -2.96
CA CYS A 72 12.16 7.10 -4.26
C CYS A 72 10.82 6.69 -4.89
N ARG A 73 10.24 5.59 -4.44
CA ARG A 73 9.12 4.90 -5.09
C ARG A 73 7.81 5.02 -4.28
N ILE A 74 7.91 4.88 -2.96
CA ILE A 74 6.84 5.06 -1.98
C ILE A 74 7.08 6.41 -1.29
N ASN A 75 6.60 7.48 -1.92
CA ASN A 75 6.72 8.86 -1.43
C ASN A 75 5.45 9.65 -1.73
N ASP A 76 5.39 10.87 -1.20
CA ASP A 76 4.25 11.77 -1.35
C ASP A 76 4.28 12.59 -2.65
N ASN A 77 5.21 12.28 -3.56
CA ASN A 77 5.21 12.84 -4.92
C ASN A 77 4.17 12.08 -5.74
N PHE A 78 2.91 12.47 -5.60
CA PHE A 78 1.80 11.88 -6.33
C PHE A 78 1.73 12.40 -7.77
N GLN A 79 1.47 11.49 -8.72
CA GLN A 79 1.24 11.89 -10.10
C GLN A 79 -0.07 12.69 -10.19
N VAL A 80 0.03 13.92 -10.68
CA VAL A 80 -1.12 14.74 -11.05
C VAL A 80 -1.58 14.29 -12.43
N MET A 81 -2.80 13.78 -12.53
CA MET A 81 -3.40 13.40 -13.81
C MET A 81 -4.09 14.63 -14.41
N ASN A 82 -3.81 14.92 -15.68
CA ASN A 82 -4.59 15.90 -16.42
C ASN A 82 -6.00 15.34 -16.67
N PRO A 83 -7.06 16.14 -16.52
CA PRO A 83 -8.40 15.71 -16.85
C PRO A 83 -8.47 15.33 -18.34
N ALA A 84 -9.22 14.28 -18.65
CA ALA A 84 -9.49 13.90 -20.04
C ALA A 84 -10.22 15.04 -20.74
N SER A 85 -9.77 15.41 -21.95
CA SER A 85 -10.46 16.40 -22.77
C SER A 85 -11.91 15.97 -22.96
N SER A 86 -12.84 16.78 -22.49
CA SER A 86 -14.27 16.56 -22.74
C SER A 86 -14.51 16.75 -24.24
N SER A 87 -15.13 15.75 -24.88
CA SER A 87 -15.58 15.83 -26.28
C SER A 87 -16.89 16.60 -26.38
#